data_AF-A0AA38FEZ2-F1
#
_entry.id   AF-A0AA38FEZ2-F1
#
_cell.length_a   1.000
_cell.length_b   1.000
_cell.length_c   1.000
_cell.angle_alpha   90.00
_cell.angle_beta   90.00
_cell.angle_gamma   90.00
#
_symmetry.space_group_name_H-M   'P 1'
#
loop_
_entity.id
_entity.type
_entity.pdbx_description
1 polymer ?
#
loop_
_entity_poly.entity_id
_entity_poly.type
_entity_poly.pdbx_seq_one_letter_code
_entity_poly.pdbx_strand_id
1 'polypeptide(L)'
;ITPKKVIGMSPFQLMYGFEVDIPLTIEMPALKLLQEIEDGQYKDSLDKRILFLVKLEENRFQVVDQIKEHQLKVKKIFDKRAKERDFKIFDKRAKEREFK
;
A
#
# COMPACT_ATOMS: atom_id res chain seq x y z
N ILE A 1 -13.12 0.68 3.21
CA ILE A 1 -11.69 0.63 2.82
C ILE A 1 -11.13 -0.69 3.32
N THR A 2 -11.03 -1.70 2.44
CA THR A 2 -10.87 -3.11 2.86
C THR A 2 -9.38 -3.50 2.91
N PRO A 3 -8.94 -4.29 3.90
CA PRO A 3 -7.57 -4.80 3.94
C PRO A 3 -7.27 -5.69 2.74
N LYS A 4 -6.08 -5.53 2.15
CA LYS A 4 -5.65 -6.41 1.05
C LYS A 4 -5.14 -7.73 1.64
N LYS A 5 -5.67 -8.86 1.19
CA LYS A 5 -5.30 -10.21 1.67
C LYS A 5 -3.79 -10.50 1.68
N VAL A 6 -3.05 -9.94 0.71
CA VAL A 6 -1.59 -10.13 0.60
C VAL A 6 -0.81 -9.35 1.66
N ILE A 7 -1.37 -8.23 2.12
CA ILE A 7 -0.69 -7.22 2.95
C ILE A 7 -1.23 -7.24 4.39
N GLY A 8 -2.47 -7.69 4.58
CA GLY A 8 -3.18 -7.62 5.85
C GLY A 8 -3.67 -6.22 6.23
N MET A 9 -3.17 -5.16 5.59
CA MET A 9 -3.54 -3.76 5.87
C MET A 9 -4.39 -3.13 4.77
N SER A 10 -5.18 -2.12 5.15
CA SER A 10 -5.93 -1.31 4.20
C SER A 10 -5.05 -0.20 3.60
N PRO A 11 -5.29 0.24 2.35
CA PRO A 11 -4.55 1.36 1.77
C PRO A 11 -4.60 2.65 2.60
N PHE A 12 -5.72 2.89 3.31
CA PHE A 12 -5.85 4.03 4.20
C PHE A 12 -4.95 3.90 5.43
N GLN A 13 -4.93 2.72 6.06
CA GLN A 13 -4.07 2.45 7.21
C GLN A 13 -2.60 2.62 6.87
N LEU A 14 -2.19 2.28 5.64
CA LEU A 14 -0.83 2.57 5.16
C LEU A 14 -0.56 4.06 4.98
N MET A 15 -1.57 4.83 4.59
CA MET A 15 -1.40 6.26 4.36
C MET A 15 -1.40 7.06 5.67
N TYR A 16 -2.26 6.68 6.63
CA TYR A 16 -2.50 7.49 7.82
C TYR A 16 -2.09 6.82 9.14
N GLY A 17 -1.83 5.51 9.16
CA GLY A 17 -1.33 4.77 10.33
C GLY A 17 -2.40 4.24 11.28
N PHE A 18 -3.67 4.42 10.96
CA PHE A 18 -4.79 3.93 11.77
C PHE A 18 -5.86 3.26 10.91
N GLU A 19 -6.66 2.39 11.51
CA GLU A 19 -7.77 1.72 10.83
C GLU A 19 -8.96 2.66 10.65
N VAL A 20 -9.70 2.47 9.55
CA VAL A 20 -10.89 3.27 9.28
C VAL A 20 -12.08 2.64 9.96
N ASP A 21 -12.43 3.16 11.12
CA ASP A 21 -13.82 3.23 11.53
C ASP A 21 -14.40 4.43 10.79
N ILE A 22 -15.41 4.27 9.93
CA ILE A 22 -15.97 5.40 9.16
C ILE A 22 -16.47 6.47 10.15
N PRO A 23 -15.89 7.69 10.22
CA PRO A 23 -16.32 8.68 11.21
C PRO A 23 -16.90 9.94 10.55
N LEU A 24 -18.06 10.39 11.05
CA LEU A 24 -18.57 11.76 10.87
C LEU A 24 -17.60 12.84 11.40
N THR A 25 -16.59 12.40 12.15
CA THR A 25 -15.58 13.14 12.90
C THR A 25 -14.19 12.90 12.29
N ILE A 26 -13.90 13.54 11.15
CA ILE A 26 -12.50 13.76 10.76
C ILE A 26 -11.99 14.91 11.64
N GLU A 27 -11.72 14.61 12.92
CA GLU A 27 -10.89 15.48 13.73
C GLU A 27 -9.49 15.37 13.15
N MET A 28 -9.07 16.42 12.43
CA MET A 28 -7.77 16.45 11.77
C MET A 28 -6.69 16.15 12.81
N PRO A 29 -5.81 15.16 12.60
CA PRO A 29 -4.67 14.92 13.49
C PRO A 29 -3.83 16.18 13.73
N ALA A 30 -3.83 17.11 12.78
CA ALA A 30 -3.23 18.43 12.92
C ALA A 30 -3.92 19.32 13.97
N LEU A 31 -5.25 19.27 14.10
CA LEU A 31 -6.01 20.01 15.12
C LEU A 31 -5.67 19.52 16.53
N LYS A 32 -5.63 18.20 16.72
CA LYS A 32 -5.19 17.62 18.00
C LYS A 32 -3.76 18.02 18.33
N LEU A 33 -2.87 18.00 17.34
CA LEU A 33 -1.48 18.39 17.53
C LEU A 33 -1.38 19.87 17.95
N LEU A 34 -2.12 20.77 17.28
CA LEU A 34 -2.21 22.19 17.63
C LEU A 34 -2.70 22.39 19.07
N GLN A 35 -3.75 21.66 19.48
CA GLN A 35 -4.24 21.67 20.86
C GLN A 35 -3.16 21.22 21.87
N GLU A 36 -2.42 20.15 21.56
CA GLU A 36 -1.31 19.69 22.39
C GLU A 36 -0.12 20.68 22.46
N ILE A 37 0.07 21.54 21.44
CA ILE A 37 1.03 22.65 21.48
C ILE A 37 0.53 23.73 22.45
N GLU A 38 -0.75 24.11 22.33
CA GLU A 38 -1.41 25.12 23.16
C GLU A 38 -1.40 24.71 24.64
N ASP A 39 -1.56 23.42 24.95
CA ASP A 39 -1.57 22.86 26.30
C ASP A 39 -0.16 22.70 26.93
N GLY A 40 0.91 23.13 26.25
CA GLY A 40 2.28 23.15 26.80
C GLY A 40 2.98 21.78 26.90
N GLN A 41 2.37 20.69 26.41
CA GLN A 41 2.95 19.33 26.38
C GLN A 41 3.78 19.06 25.12
N TYR A 42 4.21 20.12 24.43
CA TYR A 42 4.72 20.07 23.07
C TYR A 42 5.92 19.15 22.85
N LYS A 43 6.86 19.07 23.79
CA LYS A 43 8.06 18.22 23.62
C LYS A 43 7.71 16.73 23.68
N ASP A 44 6.90 16.33 24.66
CA ASP A 44 6.46 14.94 24.81
C ASP A 44 5.52 14.53 23.66
N SER A 45 4.72 15.45 23.12
CA SER A 45 3.88 15.18 21.95
C SER A 45 4.69 15.07 20.65
N LEU A 46 5.76 15.86 20.50
CA LEU A 46 6.68 15.76 19.37
C LEU A 46 7.40 14.41 19.32
N ASP A 47 7.94 13.93 20.45
CA ASP A 47 8.65 12.65 20.49
C ASP A 47 7.70 11.48 20.18
N LYS A 48 6.48 11.51 20.73
CA LYS A 48 5.41 10.55 20.39
C LYS A 48 5.06 10.62 18.90
N ARG A 49 5.01 11.81 18.33
CA ARG A 49 4.70 12.01 16.90
C ARG A 49 5.80 11.47 16.01
N ILE A 50 7.07 11.72 16.35
CA ILE A 50 8.22 11.18 15.63
C ILE A 50 8.18 9.65 15.65
N LEU A 51 7.99 9.05 16.84
CA LEU A 51 7.90 7.59 16.97
C LEU A 51 6.75 7.01 16.14
N PHE A 52 5.59 7.68 16.12
CA PHE A 52 4.47 7.30 15.28
C PHE A 52 4.82 7.32 13.79
N LEU A 53 5.50 8.37 13.32
CA LEU A 53 5.92 8.48 11.92
C LEU A 53 6.95 7.42 11.54
N VAL A 54 7.92 7.14 12.41
CA VAL A 54 8.91 6.07 12.21
C VAL A 54 8.21 4.71 12.06
N LYS A 55 7.28 4.38 12.97
CA LYS A 55 6.51 3.14 12.91
C LYS A 55 5.65 3.04 11.64
N LEU A 56 5.06 4.15 11.21
CA LEU A 56 4.29 4.23 9.97
C LEU A 56 5.17 3.88 8.77
N GLU A 57 6.39 4.41 8.75
CA GLU A 57 7.35 4.21 7.68
C GLU A 57 7.89 2.77 7.64
N GLU A 58 8.20 2.19 8.81
CA GLU A 58 8.55 0.77 8.95
C GLU A 58 7.46 -0.14 8.38
N ASN A 59 6.19 0.12 8.72
CA ASN A 59 5.06 -0.63 8.19
C ASN A 59 4.99 -0.52 6.66
N ARG A 60 5.19 0.68 6.10
CA ARG A 60 5.20 0.89 4.64
C ARG A 60 6.30 0.09 3.96
N PHE A 61 7.51 0.07 4.52
CA PHE A 61 8.61 -0.73 3.99
C PHE A 61 8.28 -2.21 3.96
N GLN A 62 7.76 -2.75 5.08
CA GLN A 62 7.35 -4.17 5.15
C GLN A 62 6.31 -4.52 4.09
N VAL A 63 5.32 -3.66 3.89
CA VAL A 63 4.28 -3.87 2.88
C VAL A 63 4.84 -3.84 1.47
N VAL A 64 5.76 -2.92 1.16
CA VAL A 64 6.42 -2.86 -0.15
C VAL A 64 7.15 -4.17 -0.45
N ASP A 65 7.85 -4.73 0.53
CA ASP A 65 8.60 -5.98 0.36
C ASP A 65 7.65 -7.18 0.18
N GLN A 66 6.57 -7.26 0.96
CA GLN A 66 5.53 -8.28 0.77
C GLN A 66 4.90 -8.23 -0.63
N ILE A 67 4.62 -7.02 -1.14
CA ILE A 67 4.08 -6.84 -2.49
C ILE A 67 5.07 -7.34 -3.54
N LYS A 68 6.35 -6.97 -3.43
CA LYS A 68 7.40 -7.42 -4.36
C LYS A 68 7.50 -8.94 -4.36
N GLU A 69 7.56 -9.57 -3.19
CA GLU A 69 7.61 -11.03 -3.08
C GLU A 69 6.39 -11.70 -3.71
N HIS A 70 5.19 -11.15 -3.47
CA HIS A 70 3.97 -11.67 -4.05
C HIS A 70 3.98 -11.56 -5.57
N GLN A 71 4.38 -10.41 -6.11
CA GLN A 71 4.52 -10.20 -7.56
C GLN A 71 5.51 -11.19 -8.17
N LEU A 72 6.65 -11.44 -7.52
CA LEU A 72 7.62 -12.44 -7.98
C LEU A 72 7.03 -13.86 -7.98
N LYS A 73 6.25 -14.23 -6.95
CA LYS A 73 5.55 -15.53 -6.90
C LYS A 73 4.53 -15.66 -8.02
N VAL A 74 3.71 -14.63 -8.24
CA VAL A 74 2.72 -14.59 -9.32
C VAL A 74 3.39 -14.69 -10.68
N LYS A 75 4.48 -13.93 -10.90
CA LYS A 75 5.28 -13.99 -12.13
C LYS A 75 5.82 -15.41 -12.38
N LYS A 76 6.43 -16.05 -11.37
CA LYS A 76 6.92 -17.44 -11.50
C LYS A 76 5.81 -18.42 -11.87
N ILE A 77 4.62 -18.26 -11.31
CA ILE A 77 3.46 -19.12 -11.64
C ILE A 77 2.98 -18.85 -13.07
N PHE A 78 2.94 -17.58 -13.47
CA PHE A 78 2.59 -17.18 -14.82
C PHE A 78 3.58 -17.74 -15.83
N ASP A 79 4.88 -17.50 -15.64
CA ASP A 79 5.95 -17.97 -16.53
C ASP A 79 5.94 -19.50 -16.66
N LYS A 80 5.68 -20.25 -15.57
CA LYS A 80 5.53 -21.72 -15.63
C LYS A 80 4.30 -22.18 -16.42
N ARG A 81 3.20 -21.44 -16.38
CA ARG A 81 1.94 -21.77 -17.08
C ARG A 81 1.93 -21.27 -18.52
N ALA A 82 2.67 -20.20 -18.79
CA ALA A 82 2.89 -19.65 -20.12
C ALA A 82 3.78 -20.64 -20.89
N LYS A 83 3.16 -21.61 -21.55
CA LYS A 83 3.83 -22.34 -22.64
C LYS A 83 4.17 -21.32 -23.72
N GLU A 84 5.40 -21.39 -24.24
CA GLU A 84 5.72 -20.77 -25.54
C GLU A 84 4.72 -21.34 -26.56
N ARG A 85 3.82 -20.48 -27.04
CA ARG A 85 2.95 -20.85 -28.15
C ARG A 85 3.80 -20.71 -29.40
N ASP A 86 4.04 -21.82 -30.09
CA ASP A 86 4.53 -21.77 -31.46
C ASP A 86 3.44 -21.14 -32.32
N PHE A 87 3.50 -19.83 -32.48
CA PHE A 87 2.63 -19.10 -33.39
C PHE A 87 2.98 -19.52 -34.81
N LYS A 88 2.27 -20.53 -35.33
CA LYS A 88 2.37 -20.90 -36.74
C LYS A 88 1.94 -19.71 -37.59
N ILE A 89 2.58 -19.56 -38.75
CA ILE A 89 2.43 -18.44 -39.70
C ILE A 89 0.97 -18.12 -40.08
N PHE A 90 0.02 -19.04 -39.86
CA PHE A 90 -1.41 -18.87 -40.11
C PHE A 90 -2.27 -18.47 -38.89
N ASP A 91 -1.67 -18.22 -37.73
CA ASP A 91 -2.39 -17.74 -36.54
C ASP A 91 -2.67 -16.23 -36.66
N LYS A 92 -3.65 -15.89 -37.51
CA LYS A 92 -3.90 -14.52 -38.00
C LYS A 92 -4.43 -13.55 -36.94
N ARG A 93 -4.66 -13.97 -35.68
CA ARG A 93 -5.27 -13.10 -34.64
C ARG A 93 -4.27 -12.37 -33.74
N ALA A 94 -2.97 -12.64 -33.86
CA ALA A 94 -1.97 -12.05 -32.97
C ALA A 94 -1.44 -10.66 -33.42
N LYS A 95 -1.50 -10.33 -34.72
CA LYS A 95 -0.90 -9.10 -35.27
C LYS A 95 -1.78 -7.85 -35.23
N GLU A 96 -3.08 -7.97 -34.89
CA GLU A 96 -4.01 -6.84 -34.92
C GLU A 96 -3.92 -5.92 -33.68
N ARG A 97 -3.15 -6.31 -32.65
CA ARG A 97 -3.02 -5.51 -31.40
C ARG A 97 -1.81 -4.60 -31.34
N GLU A 98 -0.88 -4.69 -32.31
CA GLU A 98 0.29 -3.82 -32.37
C GLU A 98 0.08 -2.57 -33.26
N PHE A 99 -1.08 -2.45 -33.92
CA PHE A 99 -1.44 -1.27 -34.73
C PHE A 99 -2.79 -0.70 -34.27
N LYS A 100 -2.82 -0.09 -33.09
CA LYS A 100 -3.75 0.99 -32.74
C LYS A 100 -3.27 1.78 -31.54
#